data_AF-D0LGW0-F1
#
_entry.id   AF-D0LGW0-F1
#
_cell.length_a   1.000
_cell.length_b   1.000
_cell.length_c   1.000
_cell.angle_alpha   90.00
_cell.angle_beta   90.00
_cell.angle_gamma   90.00
#
_symmetry.space_group_name_H-M   'P 1'
#
loop_
_entity.id
_entity.type
_entity.pdbx_description
1 polymer ?
#
loop_
_entity_poly.entity_id
_entity_poly.type
_entity_poly.pdbx_seq_one_letter_code
_entity_poly.pdbx_strand_id
1 'polypeptide(L)'
;MNAIRLRPGWFRVSLLALSCAWLSGCLDAAYDLQEDEPAALEPAAISVAGFADGSSMSVTSRRAVYWNGSSYRAAPGLEAFRAAGAPDSDLYKVRIAEVDAPSTREAIVLMSAGQKASSSGHSNGLTGQASDWDDSCNDVDCPGVSLDGRSLAMKLRALGWLPPSSTYLAVINDNNFDHLFGSDKKQEMLDGFVDWLGEQVRPETQTIYLAGSSRGGCLVMRMAKALRQDPAYNDISVLVSSFDGVCKKSQGELGTFNDKINNPDRPWGTFYGGWATNMNGQFPNHANLSIFHIVGGQEVVPASGIRAFSAYAGSSPPKTGSDLDWGWYRQSWVKWKHKEVGNPYSEPKSSDRSRAVSETIDAQLSWLGSRL
;
A
#
# COMPACT_ATOMS: atom_id res chain seq x y z
N MET A 1 -9.57 22.64 -54.36
CA MET A 1 -9.20 22.72 -55.79
C MET A 1 -7.68 22.64 -55.90
N ASN A 2 -7.22 21.76 -56.78
CA ASN A 2 -5.87 21.52 -57.32
C ASN A 2 -4.75 21.01 -56.39
N ALA A 3 -4.48 19.72 -56.60
CA ALA A 3 -3.33 18.94 -56.21
C ALA A 3 -2.18 19.09 -57.21
N ILE A 4 -0.93 18.93 -56.77
CA ILE A 4 0.16 18.30 -57.55
C ILE A 4 1.01 17.42 -56.61
N ARG A 5 1.36 16.25 -57.13
CA ARG A 5 2.02 15.06 -56.57
C ARG A 5 3.35 14.93 -57.36
N LEU A 6 4.53 14.61 -56.81
CA LEU A 6 5.06 13.24 -56.63
C LEU A 6 6.53 13.28 -56.13
N ARG A 7 6.91 12.14 -55.51
CA ARG A 7 8.17 11.68 -54.87
C ARG A 7 9.27 11.26 -55.90
N PRO A 8 10.26 10.38 -55.59
CA PRO A 8 11.29 10.29 -54.52
C PRO A 8 12.74 10.14 -55.09
N GLY A 9 13.77 10.29 -54.25
CA GLY A 9 15.17 9.96 -54.59
C GLY A 9 15.65 8.65 -53.96
N TRP A 10 16.12 7.71 -54.78
CA TRP A 10 16.85 6.49 -54.42
C TRP A 10 18.31 6.67 -54.87
N PHE A 11 19.29 6.21 -54.08
CA PHE A 11 20.67 6.03 -54.53
C PHE A 11 21.00 4.54 -54.64
N ARG A 12 21.52 4.15 -55.82
CA ARG A 12 22.13 2.87 -56.17
C ARG A 12 23.66 3.04 -56.20
N VAL A 13 24.40 2.03 -55.74
CA VAL A 13 25.76 1.67 -56.22
C VAL A 13 25.88 0.14 -56.03
N SER A 14 25.66 -0.66 -57.08
CA SER A 14 26.62 -1.24 -58.04
C SER A 14 27.18 -2.61 -57.61
N LEU A 15 26.78 -3.62 -58.40
CA LEU A 15 27.22 -5.00 -58.40
C LEU A 15 28.54 -5.13 -59.19
N LEU A 16 29.47 -5.95 -58.72
CA LEU A 16 30.53 -6.53 -59.55
C LEU A 16 30.67 -8.01 -59.18
N ALA A 17 30.30 -8.86 -60.13
CA ALA A 17 30.46 -10.30 -60.05
C ALA A 17 31.78 -10.71 -60.70
N LEU A 18 32.49 -11.65 -60.09
CA LEU A 18 33.42 -12.53 -60.81
C LEU A 18 33.38 -13.92 -60.19
N SER A 19 33.27 -14.91 -61.07
CA SER A 19 33.05 -16.33 -60.85
C SER A 19 34.31 -17.17 -61.06
N CYS A 20 34.52 -18.18 -60.22
CA CYS A 20 35.11 -19.53 -60.49
C CYS A 20 35.32 -20.20 -59.11
N ALA A 21 34.73 -21.34 -58.72
CA ALA A 21 34.66 -22.69 -59.30
C ALA A 21 35.49 -23.71 -58.47
N TRP A 22 34.75 -24.49 -57.66
CA TRP A 22 34.95 -25.91 -57.29
C TRP A 22 35.87 -26.35 -56.11
N LEU A 23 35.19 -27.04 -55.18
CA LEU A 23 35.57 -28.19 -54.31
C LEU A 23 36.41 -27.95 -53.05
N SER A 24 35.75 -27.92 -51.89
CA SER A 24 35.79 -29.03 -50.90
C SER A 24 35.05 -28.67 -49.60
N GLY A 25 34.08 -29.50 -49.22
CA GLY A 25 33.86 -29.92 -47.82
C GLY A 25 33.14 -28.96 -46.87
N CYS A 26 31.81 -29.11 -46.84
CA CYS A 26 30.85 -28.78 -45.77
C CYS A 26 31.40 -28.46 -44.37
N LEU A 27 31.07 -27.26 -43.88
CA LEU A 27 30.75 -26.93 -42.49
C LEU A 27 29.93 -25.63 -42.53
N ASP A 28 28.60 -25.74 -42.60
CA ASP A 28 27.70 -24.59 -42.54
C ASP A 28 27.73 -24.00 -41.12
N ALA A 29 28.43 -22.89 -40.97
CA ALA A 29 28.20 -21.93 -39.91
C ALA A 29 27.08 -20.99 -40.35
N ALA A 30 25.84 -21.34 -40.05
CA ALA A 30 24.75 -20.36 -40.03
C ALA A 30 24.95 -19.50 -38.78
N TYR A 31 25.49 -18.29 -38.98
CA TYR A 31 25.39 -17.20 -38.02
C TYR A 31 23.91 -16.88 -37.83
N ASP A 32 23.33 -17.37 -36.74
CA ASP A 32 22.05 -16.93 -36.23
C ASP A 32 22.29 -15.58 -35.52
N LEU A 33 21.89 -14.49 -36.15
CA LEU A 33 21.80 -13.18 -35.49
C LEU A 33 20.55 -13.22 -34.62
N GLN A 34 20.68 -13.87 -33.46
CA GLN A 34 19.76 -13.68 -32.35
C GLN A 34 19.96 -12.25 -31.84
N GLU A 35 19.01 -11.37 -32.16
CA GLU A 35 18.81 -10.17 -31.36
C GLU A 35 18.45 -10.64 -29.95
N ASP A 36 19.44 -10.64 -29.06
CA ASP A 36 19.23 -10.85 -27.64
C ASP A 36 18.24 -9.78 -27.16
N GLU A 37 16.97 -10.17 -26.99
CA GLU A 37 16.04 -9.39 -26.20
C GLU A 37 16.70 -9.15 -24.83
N PRO A 38 16.73 -7.90 -24.33
CA PRO A 38 17.30 -7.65 -23.03
C PRO A 38 16.51 -8.44 -22.01
N ALA A 39 17.18 -9.42 -21.39
CA ALA A 39 16.66 -10.21 -20.30
C ALA A 39 15.90 -9.29 -19.34
N ALA A 40 14.62 -9.61 -19.11
CA ALA A 40 13.81 -8.93 -18.12
C ALA A 40 14.63 -8.86 -16.83
N LEU A 41 14.93 -7.64 -16.38
CA LEU A 41 15.54 -7.40 -15.09
C LEU A 41 14.57 -7.92 -14.04
N GLU A 42 14.78 -9.17 -13.60
CA GLU A 42 14.26 -9.68 -12.34
C GLU A 42 14.58 -8.62 -11.27
N PRO A 43 13.58 -8.10 -10.53
CA PRO A 43 13.84 -7.14 -9.48
C PRO A 43 14.82 -7.78 -8.51
N ALA A 44 16.00 -7.16 -8.35
CA ALA A 44 17.02 -7.62 -7.42
C ALA A 44 16.34 -7.85 -6.07
N ALA A 45 16.28 -9.12 -5.65
CA ALA A 45 15.73 -9.47 -4.36
C ALA A 45 16.49 -8.66 -3.32
N ILE A 46 15.82 -7.71 -2.67
CA ILE A 46 16.35 -7.10 -1.46
C ILE A 46 16.38 -8.23 -0.44
N SER A 47 17.52 -8.91 -0.39
CA SER A 47 17.91 -9.75 0.72
C SER A 47 18.06 -8.81 1.92
N VAL A 48 16.97 -8.52 2.60
CA VAL A 48 17.00 -8.08 4.00
C VAL A 48 17.36 -9.30 4.83
N ALA A 49 18.55 -9.86 4.60
CA ALA A 49 19.15 -10.86 5.44
C ALA A 49 19.46 -10.17 6.79
N GLY A 50 18.48 -10.07 7.70
CA GLY A 50 18.74 -9.30 8.90
C GLY A 50 17.66 -9.06 9.94
N PHE A 51 16.43 -9.56 9.80
CA PHE A 51 15.52 -9.62 10.95
C PHE A 51 15.37 -11.06 11.36
N ALA A 52 16.17 -11.47 12.35
CA ALA A 52 16.07 -12.78 12.95
C ALA A 52 14.61 -13.01 13.40
N ASP A 53 14.03 -14.16 13.02
CA ASP A 53 12.84 -14.69 13.68
C ASP A 53 13.04 -14.56 15.21
N GLY A 54 12.19 -13.76 15.87
CA GLY A 54 12.25 -13.54 17.32
C GLY A 54 12.73 -12.16 17.79
N SER A 55 13.08 -11.22 16.91
CA SER A 55 13.24 -9.82 17.33
C SER A 55 11.88 -9.14 17.50
N SER A 56 11.79 -8.24 18.48
CA SER A 56 10.57 -7.46 18.74
C SER A 56 10.90 -6.11 19.35
N MET A 57 10.00 -5.15 19.17
CA MET A 57 10.07 -3.85 19.84
C MET A 57 8.86 -3.66 20.73
N SER A 58 9.08 -3.32 21.99
CA SER A 58 8.00 -2.93 22.90
C SER A 58 7.68 -1.45 22.72
N VAL A 59 6.40 -1.12 22.55
CA VAL A 59 5.89 0.25 22.44
C VAL A 59 4.74 0.49 23.42
N THR A 60 4.34 1.75 23.57
CA THR A 60 3.14 2.13 24.30
C THR A 60 2.04 2.53 23.31
N SER A 61 0.94 1.76 23.30
CA SER A 61 -0.22 2.09 22.48
C SER A 61 -1.23 2.93 23.26
N ARG A 62 -1.59 4.10 22.73
CA ARG A 62 -2.38 5.14 23.40
C ARG A 62 -3.76 5.24 22.76
N ARG A 63 -4.82 5.41 23.56
CA ARG A 63 -6.16 5.71 23.04
C ARG A 63 -6.24 7.14 22.54
N ALA A 64 -6.96 7.40 21.46
CA ALA A 64 -7.24 8.76 21.00
C ALA A 64 -8.06 9.56 22.03
N VAL A 65 -9.05 8.91 22.66
CA VAL A 65 -9.80 9.47 23.80
C VAL A 65 -9.90 8.45 24.93
N TYR A 66 -10.08 8.95 26.16
CA TYR A 66 -10.24 8.12 27.35
C TYR A 66 -11.36 8.61 28.25
N TRP A 67 -11.89 7.69 29.07
CA TRP A 67 -12.89 8.01 30.09
C TRP A 67 -12.19 8.33 31.42
N ASN A 68 -12.41 9.53 31.96
CA ASN A 68 -11.78 9.97 33.21
C ASN A 68 -12.60 9.70 34.47
N GLY A 69 -13.65 8.86 34.38
CA GLY A 69 -14.62 8.61 35.45
C GLY A 69 -15.92 9.41 35.33
N SER A 70 -15.93 10.50 34.55
CA SER A 70 -17.10 11.39 34.40
C SER A 70 -17.42 11.80 32.96
N SER A 71 -16.40 11.88 32.10
CA SER A 71 -16.52 12.33 30.72
C SER A 71 -15.38 11.76 29.88
N TYR A 72 -15.59 11.68 28.58
CA TYR A 72 -14.51 11.43 27.64
C TYR A 72 -13.63 12.67 27.47
N ARG A 73 -12.32 12.44 27.36
CA ARG A 73 -11.27 13.44 27.14
C ARG A 73 -10.34 12.95 26.03
N ALA A 74 -9.86 13.87 25.20
CA ALA A 74 -8.76 13.55 24.28
C ALA A 74 -7.51 13.20 25.08
N ALA A 75 -6.77 12.19 24.62
CA ALA A 75 -5.45 11.93 25.15
C ALA A 75 -4.48 13.05 24.72
N PRO A 76 -3.50 13.42 25.56
CA PRO A 76 -2.54 14.46 25.20
C PRO A 76 -1.80 14.15 23.89
N GLY A 77 -1.83 15.08 22.95
CA GLY A 77 -1.23 14.95 21.61
C GLY A 77 -2.12 14.27 20.56
N LEU A 78 -3.38 13.95 20.91
CA LEU A 78 -4.39 13.31 20.05
C LEU A 78 -5.69 14.12 20.01
N GLU A 79 -5.63 15.42 20.33
CA GLU A 79 -6.78 16.33 20.39
C GLU A 79 -7.49 16.48 19.04
N ALA A 80 -6.75 16.43 17.94
CA ALA A 80 -7.28 16.52 16.57
C ALA A 80 -8.41 15.51 16.28
N PHE A 81 -8.30 14.28 16.80
CA PHE A 81 -9.33 13.25 16.61
C PHE A 81 -10.70 13.69 17.13
N ARG A 82 -10.71 14.31 18.32
CA ARG A 82 -11.95 14.78 18.95
C ARG A 82 -12.43 16.07 18.28
N ALA A 83 -11.53 16.94 17.87
CA ALA A 83 -11.85 18.18 17.16
C ALA A 83 -12.57 17.92 15.83
N ALA A 84 -12.22 16.83 15.14
CA ALA A 84 -12.86 16.41 13.89
C ALA A 84 -14.33 15.94 14.04
N GLY A 85 -14.81 15.76 15.28
CA GLY A 85 -16.24 15.59 15.57
C GLY A 85 -16.75 14.15 15.64
N ALA A 86 -15.90 13.16 15.41
CA ALA A 86 -16.30 11.75 15.54
C ALA A 86 -16.75 11.43 16.98
N PRO A 87 -17.78 10.57 17.19
CA PRO A 87 -18.28 10.27 18.53
C PRO A 87 -17.21 9.72 19.46
N ASP A 88 -17.15 10.23 20.70
CA ASP A 88 -16.16 9.81 21.70
C ASP A 88 -16.16 8.27 21.92
N SER A 89 -17.31 7.60 21.83
CA SER A 89 -17.40 6.13 21.95
C SER A 89 -16.69 5.37 20.83
N ASP A 90 -16.60 5.96 19.64
CA ASP A 90 -15.90 5.39 18.49
C ASP A 90 -14.42 5.76 18.53
N LEU A 91 -14.10 7.00 18.89
CA LEU A 91 -12.71 7.44 19.12
C LEU A 91 -12.04 6.67 20.27
N TYR A 92 -12.81 6.23 21.27
CA TYR A 92 -12.27 5.47 22.41
C TYR A 92 -11.60 4.17 22.00
N LYS A 93 -11.99 3.61 20.85
CA LYS A 93 -11.40 2.39 20.29
C LYS A 93 -10.14 2.67 19.45
N VAL A 94 -9.94 3.89 18.98
CA VAL A 94 -8.77 4.26 18.20
C VAL A 94 -7.52 4.19 19.07
N ARG A 95 -6.51 3.47 18.60
CA ARG A 95 -5.28 3.15 19.33
C ARG A 95 -4.06 3.33 18.46
N ILE A 96 -3.11 4.12 18.95
CA ILE A 96 -1.93 4.56 18.20
C ILE A 96 -0.70 4.44 19.09
N ALA A 97 0.36 3.83 18.57
CA ALA A 97 1.67 3.83 19.20
C ALA A 97 2.65 4.68 18.39
N GLU A 98 3.18 5.72 19.01
CA GLU A 98 4.30 6.49 18.49
C GLU A 98 5.58 5.68 18.76
N VAL A 99 6.17 5.12 17.70
CA VAL A 99 7.35 4.24 17.79
C VAL A 99 8.63 5.07 17.91
N ASP A 100 8.78 6.07 17.04
CA ASP A 100 9.86 7.05 17.05
C ASP A 100 9.24 8.44 16.92
N ALA A 101 9.56 9.35 17.84
CA ALA A 101 9.00 10.71 17.85
C ALA A 101 10.09 11.79 18.03
N PRO A 102 11.07 11.89 17.09
CA PRO A 102 12.09 12.91 17.16
C PRO A 102 11.51 14.32 16.99
N SER A 103 12.26 15.32 17.47
CA SER A 103 11.91 16.73 17.30
C SER A 103 12.02 17.18 15.85
N THR A 104 13.07 16.70 15.16
CA THR A 104 13.30 16.92 13.73
C THR A 104 12.61 15.82 12.93
N ARG A 105 11.85 16.20 11.90
CA ARG A 105 10.97 15.26 11.17
C ARG A 105 11.07 15.49 9.67
N GLU A 106 12.14 14.99 9.07
CA GLU A 106 12.34 14.98 7.61
C GLU A 106 11.37 14.02 6.93
N ALA A 107 11.01 12.94 7.63
CA ALA A 107 10.01 11.98 7.21
C ALA A 107 8.97 11.71 8.29
N ILE A 108 7.74 11.42 7.86
CA ILE A 108 6.66 10.93 8.69
C ILE A 108 6.17 9.61 8.13
N VAL A 109 6.07 8.58 8.97
CA VAL A 109 5.59 7.26 8.61
C VAL A 109 4.40 6.91 9.48
N LEU A 110 3.27 6.58 8.84
CA LEU A 110 2.07 6.08 9.50
C LEU A 110 1.69 4.72 8.92
N MET A 111 1.54 3.72 9.78
CA MET A 111 1.10 2.38 9.36
C MET A 111 -0.16 1.96 10.09
N SER A 112 -1.20 1.56 9.36
CA SER A 112 -2.49 1.18 9.94
C SER A 112 -2.81 -0.30 9.76
N ALA A 113 -3.16 -0.95 10.87
CA ALA A 113 -3.75 -2.28 10.84
C ALA A 113 -5.16 -2.24 10.19
N GLY A 114 -5.71 -3.42 9.91
CA GLY A 114 -7.11 -3.55 9.51
C GLY A 114 -8.09 -3.24 10.65
N GLN A 115 -9.38 -3.22 10.33
CA GLN A 115 -10.44 -3.18 11.35
C GLN A 115 -10.38 -4.45 12.21
N LYS A 116 -10.59 -4.30 13.53
CA LYS A 116 -10.82 -5.44 14.43
C LYS A 116 -12.20 -6.07 14.16
N ALA A 117 -12.27 -7.39 14.01
CA ALA A 117 -13.53 -8.14 13.86
C ALA A 117 -14.02 -8.76 15.18
N SER A 118 -13.22 -8.71 16.25
CA SER A 118 -13.53 -9.25 17.58
C SER A 118 -13.16 -8.26 18.68
N SER A 119 -13.50 -8.61 19.94
CA SER A 119 -13.06 -7.86 21.11
C SER A 119 -11.53 -7.85 21.25
N SER A 120 -10.86 -8.90 20.81
CA SER A 120 -9.40 -9.01 20.76
C SER A 120 -8.82 -8.47 19.46
N GLY A 121 -7.55 -8.05 19.50
CA GLY A 121 -6.75 -7.63 18.35
C GLY A 121 -6.79 -8.57 17.13
N HIS A 122 -6.15 -8.16 16.04
CA HIS A 122 -5.74 -9.10 14.99
C HIS A 122 -4.26 -8.85 14.72
N SER A 123 -3.53 -9.95 14.53
CA SER A 123 -2.13 -9.85 14.18
C SER A 123 -1.99 -9.24 12.79
N ASN A 124 -0.97 -8.41 12.60
CA ASN A 124 -0.82 -7.66 11.38
C ASN A 124 0.64 -7.59 10.96
N GLY A 125 0.93 -8.02 9.72
CA GLY A 125 2.28 -8.05 9.18
C GLY A 125 2.83 -6.67 8.84
N LEU A 126 2.01 -5.62 8.79
CA LEU A 126 2.46 -4.26 8.51
C LEU A 126 2.88 -3.57 9.82
N THR A 127 1.96 -3.53 10.81
CA THR A 127 2.21 -2.84 12.09
C THR A 127 3.02 -3.70 13.07
N GLY A 128 2.97 -5.03 12.94
CA GLY A 128 3.68 -5.98 13.80
C GLY A 128 2.97 -6.39 15.08
N GLN A 129 1.78 -5.86 15.36
CA GLN A 129 1.02 -6.23 16.55
C GLN A 129 0.55 -7.69 16.52
N ALA A 130 0.38 -8.29 17.70
CA ALA A 130 -0.22 -9.61 17.89
C ALA A 130 -1.76 -9.57 17.83
N SER A 131 -2.41 -10.74 17.81
CA SER A 131 -3.87 -10.89 17.73
C SER A 131 -4.64 -10.60 19.02
N ASP A 132 -3.96 -10.30 20.10
CA ASP A 132 -4.54 -10.12 21.43
C ASP A 132 -3.89 -8.95 22.17
N TRP A 133 -3.27 -8.05 21.40
CA TRP A 133 -2.40 -6.99 21.93
C TRP A 133 -3.09 -6.07 22.94
N ASP A 134 -4.43 -5.97 22.94
CA ASP A 134 -5.22 -5.12 23.83
C ASP A 134 -6.18 -5.86 24.78
N ASP A 135 -6.15 -7.19 24.82
CA ASP A 135 -7.17 -8.02 25.48
C ASP A 135 -7.35 -7.72 26.98
N SER A 136 -6.34 -7.14 27.63
CA SER A 136 -6.38 -6.76 29.04
C SER A 136 -6.25 -5.27 29.31
N CYS A 137 -6.17 -4.43 28.28
CA CYS A 137 -5.81 -3.02 28.46
C CYS A 137 -7.00 -2.07 28.30
N ASN A 138 -7.54 -1.61 29.44
CA ASN A 138 -8.63 -0.62 29.47
C ASN A 138 -8.14 0.83 29.65
N ASP A 139 -6.86 1.01 29.98
CA ASP A 139 -6.26 2.32 30.24
C ASP A 139 -5.99 3.12 28.96
N VAL A 140 -5.67 4.40 29.17
CA VAL A 140 -5.26 5.35 28.10
C VAL A 140 -4.02 4.82 27.41
N ASP A 141 -3.00 4.49 28.19
CA ASP A 141 -1.70 4.00 27.73
C ASP A 141 -1.60 2.50 28.01
N CYS A 142 -1.33 1.72 26.97
CA CYS A 142 -0.99 0.30 27.05
C CYS A 142 0.50 0.14 26.81
N PRO A 143 1.34 0.15 27.86
CA PRO A 143 2.75 -0.17 27.71
C PRO A 143 2.92 -1.66 27.39
N GLY A 144 4.06 -2.03 26.80
CA GLY A 144 4.41 -3.44 26.60
C GLY A 144 3.83 -4.06 25.32
N VAL A 145 3.23 -3.27 24.43
CA VAL A 145 2.73 -3.79 23.14
C VAL A 145 3.93 -4.18 22.28
N SER A 146 4.06 -5.47 22.00
CA SER A 146 5.16 -6.01 21.21
C SER A 146 4.87 -5.93 19.72
N LEU A 147 5.78 -5.32 18.96
CA LEU A 147 5.79 -5.29 17.50
C LEU A 147 6.79 -6.32 16.97
N ASP A 148 6.32 -7.25 16.15
CA ASP A 148 7.15 -8.27 15.47
C ASP A 148 8.20 -7.60 14.58
N GLY A 149 9.48 -7.95 14.79
CA GLY A 149 10.62 -7.43 14.03
C GLY A 149 10.57 -7.72 12.54
N ARG A 150 9.76 -8.69 12.09
CA ARG A 150 9.55 -9.00 10.68
C ARG A 150 8.54 -8.09 10.01
N SER A 151 7.77 -7.31 10.78
CA SER A 151 6.75 -6.43 10.24
C SER A 151 7.33 -5.36 9.31
N LEU A 152 6.48 -4.81 8.43
CA LEU A 152 6.89 -3.70 7.56
C LEU A 152 7.46 -2.52 8.36
N ALA A 153 6.81 -2.16 9.47
CA ALA A 153 7.24 -1.07 10.35
C ALA A 153 8.67 -1.29 10.85
N MET A 154 8.96 -2.49 11.37
CA MET A 154 10.28 -2.81 11.91
C MET A 154 11.34 -2.98 10.83
N LYS A 155 10.97 -3.60 9.69
CA LYS A 155 11.85 -3.71 8.53
C LYS A 155 12.29 -2.35 8.01
N LEU A 156 11.34 -1.44 7.80
CA LEU A 156 11.60 -0.08 7.36
C LEU A 156 12.55 0.65 8.32
N ARG A 157 12.27 0.54 9.63
CA ARG A 157 13.05 1.18 10.68
C ARG A 157 14.52 0.76 10.68
N ALA A 158 14.85 -0.52 10.44
CA ALA A 158 16.25 -0.95 10.44
C ALA A 158 16.96 -0.94 9.08
N LEU A 159 16.24 -0.77 7.96
CA LEU A 159 16.87 -0.55 6.65
C LEU A 159 17.61 0.79 6.57
N GLY A 160 17.32 1.74 7.46
CA GLY A 160 18.02 3.01 7.55
C GLY A 160 17.68 4.02 6.44
N TRP A 161 16.81 3.68 5.48
CA TRP A 161 16.29 4.62 4.48
C TRP A 161 15.51 5.77 5.12
N LEU A 162 14.85 5.49 6.24
CA LEU A 162 14.16 6.47 7.08
C LEU A 162 14.71 6.34 8.50
N PRO A 163 15.77 7.09 8.85
CA PRO A 163 16.48 6.91 10.11
C PRO A 163 15.60 7.35 11.30
N PRO A 164 15.57 6.59 12.41
CA PRO A 164 14.77 6.94 13.59
C PRO A 164 15.06 8.32 14.19
N SER A 165 16.24 8.88 13.96
CA SER A 165 16.65 10.19 14.47
C SER A 165 15.97 11.37 13.77
N SER A 166 15.47 11.19 12.54
CA SER A 166 14.77 12.25 11.78
C SER A 166 13.44 11.78 11.18
N THR A 167 12.97 10.60 11.55
CA THR A 167 11.68 10.04 11.12
C THR A 167 10.72 9.94 12.28
N TYR A 168 9.56 10.57 12.16
CA TYR A 168 8.42 10.27 13.03
C TYR A 168 7.74 9.00 12.53
N LEU A 169 7.72 7.93 13.33
CA LEU A 169 7.07 6.66 12.99
C LEU A 169 5.96 6.39 13.99
N ALA A 170 4.74 6.19 13.52
CA ALA A 170 3.63 5.70 14.34
C ALA A 170 2.89 4.55 13.67
N VAL A 171 2.41 3.63 14.52
CA VAL A 171 1.55 2.52 14.11
C VAL A 171 0.17 2.68 14.73
N ILE A 172 -0.87 2.57 13.91
CA ILE A 172 -2.26 2.61 14.32
C ILE A 172 -2.69 1.16 14.54
N ASN A 173 -2.69 0.75 15.81
CA ASN A 173 -3.01 -0.62 16.19
C ASN A 173 -4.50 -0.95 16.01
N ASP A 174 -5.35 0.03 16.27
CA ASP A 174 -6.77 -0.01 15.94
C ASP A 174 -7.19 1.35 15.39
N ASN A 175 -7.64 1.38 14.13
CA ASN A 175 -8.13 2.62 13.53
C ASN A 175 -9.61 2.86 13.80
N ASN A 176 -10.35 1.84 14.25
CA ASN A 176 -11.81 1.80 14.35
C ASN A 176 -12.55 2.39 13.13
N PHE A 177 -11.91 2.41 11.95
CA PHE A 177 -12.44 2.94 10.70
C PHE A 177 -13.38 1.90 10.06
N ASP A 178 -14.49 1.66 10.76
CA ASP A 178 -15.32 0.49 10.60
C ASP A 178 -16.11 0.52 9.27
N HIS A 179 -16.12 -0.59 8.55
CA HIS A 179 -16.94 -0.77 7.35
C HIS A 179 -18.43 -0.46 7.60
N LEU A 180 -18.96 -0.77 8.78
CA LEU A 180 -20.36 -0.60 9.14
C LEU A 180 -20.77 0.86 9.36
N PHE A 181 -19.82 1.76 9.62
CA PHE A 181 -20.13 3.17 9.85
C PHE A 181 -20.75 3.86 8.63
N GLY A 182 -21.55 4.90 8.92
CA GLY A 182 -22.09 5.83 7.93
C GLY A 182 -21.00 6.67 7.29
N SER A 183 -21.29 7.29 6.14
CA SER A 183 -20.31 8.10 5.39
C SER A 183 -19.80 9.28 6.21
N ASP A 184 -20.69 10.00 6.89
CA ASP A 184 -20.34 11.19 7.69
C ASP A 184 -19.38 10.84 8.82
N LYS A 185 -19.73 9.83 9.63
CA LYS A 185 -18.85 9.33 10.71
C LYS A 185 -17.48 8.92 10.21
N LYS A 186 -17.40 8.26 9.04
CA LYS A 186 -16.11 7.89 8.46
C LYS A 186 -15.33 9.10 7.96
N GLN A 187 -16.01 10.14 7.50
CA GLN A 187 -15.37 11.37 7.11
C GLN A 187 -14.78 12.06 8.35
N GLU A 188 -15.56 12.21 9.43
CA GLU A 188 -15.08 12.75 10.71
C GLU A 188 -13.87 11.97 11.26
N MET A 189 -13.89 10.64 11.20
CA MET A 189 -12.73 9.83 11.59
C MET A 189 -11.52 10.04 10.68
N LEU A 190 -11.73 10.10 9.36
CA LEU A 190 -10.67 10.38 8.39
C LEU A 190 -10.04 11.76 8.66
N ASP A 191 -10.86 12.77 8.87
CA ASP A 191 -10.43 14.14 9.15
C ASP A 191 -9.58 14.16 10.43
N GLY A 192 -9.99 13.44 11.49
CA GLY A 192 -9.17 13.29 12.70
C GLY A 192 -7.79 12.68 12.46
N PHE A 193 -7.67 11.68 11.59
CA PHE A 193 -6.36 11.12 11.21
C PHE A 193 -5.53 12.08 10.36
N VAL A 194 -6.15 12.83 9.44
CA VAL A 194 -5.47 13.79 8.57
C VAL A 194 -4.98 15.00 9.37
N ASP A 195 -5.82 15.53 10.25
CA ASP A 195 -5.50 16.67 11.12
C ASP A 195 -4.36 16.30 12.08
N TRP A 196 -4.45 15.13 12.72
CA TRP A 196 -3.39 14.64 13.59
C TRP A 196 -2.05 14.43 12.85
N LEU A 197 -2.08 13.90 11.62
CA LEU A 197 -0.90 13.81 10.77
C LEU A 197 -0.34 15.21 10.45
N GLY A 198 -1.21 16.17 10.15
CA GLY A 198 -0.85 17.57 9.89
C GLY A 198 -0.12 18.22 11.07
N GLU A 199 -0.55 17.93 12.31
CA GLU A 199 0.14 18.38 13.54
C GLU A 199 1.58 17.82 13.65
N GLN A 200 1.86 16.69 12.98
CA GLN A 200 3.19 16.11 12.99
C GLN A 200 4.15 16.72 11.98
N VAL A 201 3.63 17.38 10.93
CA VAL A 201 4.43 18.02 9.89
C VAL A 201 5.26 19.18 10.45
N ARG A 202 6.49 19.28 9.96
CA ARG A 202 7.47 20.32 10.29
C ARG A 202 7.98 20.98 9.02
N PRO A 203 8.58 22.18 9.10
CA PRO A 203 9.12 22.86 7.92
C PRO A 203 10.12 22.03 7.12
N GLU A 204 10.86 21.13 7.78
CA GLU A 204 11.82 20.23 7.15
C GLU A 204 11.21 18.92 6.60
N THR A 205 9.92 18.68 6.80
CA THR A 205 9.27 17.44 6.33
C THR A 205 9.23 17.40 4.81
N GLN A 206 9.89 16.39 4.24
CA GLN A 206 9.99 16.18 2.79
C GLN A 206 9.22 14.94 2.33
N THR A 207 9.00 13.97 3.24
CA THR A 207 8.34 12.71 2.92
C THR A 207 7.27 12.34 3.92
N ILE A 208 6.11 11.90 3.44
CA ILE A 208 5.07 11.23 4.21
C ILE A 208 4.87 9.85 3.59
N TYR A 209 5.10 8.79 4.37
CA TYR A 209 4.81 7.42 3.98
C TYR A 209 3.60 6.89 4.76
N LEU A 210 2.57 6.46 4.02
CA LEU A 210 1.37 5.88 4.59
C LEU A 210 1.25 4.41 4.16
N ALA A 211 1.10 3.49 5.10
CA ALA A 211 0.88 2.08 4.79
C ALA A 211 -0.35 1.54 5.51
N GLY A 212 -1.11 0.66 4.87
CA GLY A 212 -2.26 0.06 5.54
C GLY A 212 -2.76 -1.20 4.89
N SER A 213 -3.41 -2.06 5.68
CA SER A 213 -4.03 -3.30 5.20
C SER A 213 -5.53 -3.30 5.43
N SER A 214 -6.30 -3.97 4.58
CA SER A 214 -7.75 -4.07 4.73
C SER A 214 -8.42 -2.69 4.88
N ARG A 215 -9.23 -2.46 5.91
CA ARG A 215 -9.78 -1.11 6.20
C ARG A 215 -8.72 -0.04 6.42
N GLY A 216 -7.58 -0.39 7.02
CA GLY A 216 -6.42 0.50 7.14
C GLY A 216 -5.84 0.88 5.78
N GLY A 217 -5.86 -0.04 4.81
CA GLY A 217 -5.47 0.24 3.42
C GLY A 217 -6.40 1.25 2.74
N CYS A 218 -7.70 1.16 2.98
CA CYS A 218 -8.64 2.17 2.51
C CYS A 218 -8.46 3.52 3.22
N LEU A 219 -8.21 3.49 4.53
CA LEU A 219 -7.95 4.69 5.33
C LEU A 219 -6.75 5.46 4.79
N VAL A 220 -5.58 4.82 4.63
CA VAL A 220 -4.37 5.53 4.16
C VAL A 220 -4.50 6.05 2.72
N MET A 221 -5.25 5.36 1.86
CA MET A 221 -5.56 5.85 0.52
C MET A 221 -6.44 7.09 0.56
N ARG A 222 -7.42 7.14 1.47
CA ARG A 222 -8.26 8.33 1.66
C ARG A 222 -7.50 9.47 2.32
N MET A 223 -6.58 9.19 3.24
CA MET A 223 -5.67 10.20 3.80
C MET A 223 -4.79 10.79 2.70
N ALA A 224 -4.16 9.95 1.88
CA ALA A 224 -3.35 10.42 0.75
C ALA A 224 -4.16 11.30 -0.21
N LYS A 225 -5.43 10.95 -0.47
CA LYS A 225 -6.32 11.77 -1.28
C LYS A 225 -6.55 13.15 -0.65
N ALA A 226 -6.82 13.22 0.66
CA ALA A 226 -6.96 14.49 1.38
C ALA A 226 -5.67 15.33 1.30
N LEU A 227 -4.51 14.72 1.53
CA LEU A 227 -3.21 15.40 1.42
C LEU A 227 -2.90 15.93 0.02
N ARG A 228 -3.40 15.31 -1.05
CA ARG A 228 -3.24 15.81 -2.44
C ARG A 228 -4.26 16.86 -2.84
N GLN A 229 -5.32 17.03 -2.06
CA GLN A 229 -6.32 18.08 -2.23
C GLN A 229 -5.95 19.36 -1.47
N ASP A 230 -5.06 19.28 -0.48
CA ASP A 230 -4.56 20.41 0.26
C ASP A 230 -3.20 20.90 -0.30
N PRO A 231 -3.12 22.13 -0.84
CA PRO A 231 -1.89 22.70 -1.38
C PRO A 231 -0.72 22.76 -0.39
N ALA A 232 -0.98 22.75 0.92
CA ALA A 232 0.05 22.78 1.95
C ALA A 232 1.03 21.60 1.88
N TYR A 233 0.61 20.49 1.25
CA TYR A 233 1.45 19.30 1.12
C TYR A 233 2.04 19.11 -0.28
N ASN A 234 1.82 20.01 -1.25
CA ASN A 234 2.23 19.80 -2.64
C ASN A 234 3.74 19.53 -2.82
N ASP A 235 4.58 20.13 -1.99
CA ASP A 235 6.03 19.97 -2.04
C ASP A 235 6.53 18.74 -1.25
N ILE A 236 5.64 18.04 -0.56
CA ILE A 236 5.95 16.82 0.19
C ILE A 236 5.69 15.59 -0.69
N SER A 237 6.67 14.69 -0.73
CA SER A 237 6.56 13.37 -1.34
C SER A 237 5.64 12.48 -0.50
N VAL A 238 4.49 12.09 -1.06
CA VAL A 238 3.53 11.19 -0.43
C VAL A 238 3.67 9.81 -1.05
N LEU A 239 4.16 8.87 -0.25
CA LEU A 239 4.33 7.47 -0.61
C LEU A 239 3.20 6.67 0.07
N VAL A 240 2.55 5.77 -0.66
CA VAL A 240 1.42 5.00 -0.11
C VAL A 240 1.52 3.52 -0.46
N SER A 241 1.44 2.66 0.56
CA SER A 241 1.34 1.21 0.38
C SER A 241 -0.01 0.69 0.87
N SER A 242 -0.83 0.16 -0.04
CA SER A 242 -2.14 -0.43 0.30
C SER A 242 -2.12 -1.94 0.10
N PHE A 243 -2.36 -2.69 1.17
CA PHE A 243 -2.35 -4.15 1.20
C PHE A 243 -3.79 -4.66 1.24
N ASP A 244 -4.32 -5.10 0.11
CA ASP A 244 -5.70 -5.57 -0.07
C ASP A 244 -6.73 -4.61 0.55
N GLY A 245 -6.54 -3.30 0.31
CA GLY A 245 -7.34 -2.23 0.89
C GLY A 245 -8.84 -2.36 0.61
N VAL A 246 -9.66 -2.38 1.66
CA VAL A 246 -11.12 -2.64 1.60
C VAL A 246 -11.89 -1.34 1.73
N CYS A 247 -12.39 -0.82 0.61
CA CYS A 247 -13.27 0.35 0.59
C CYS A 247 -14.74 -0.07 0.40
N LYS A 248 -15.65 0.57 1.13
CA LYS A 248 -17.08 0.28 1.08
C LYS A 248 -17.71 0.84 -0.19
N LYS A 249 -17.88 -0.07 -1.15
CA LYS A 249 -18.56 0.19 -2.43
C LYS A 249 -19.95 0.79 -2.30
N SER A 250 -20.76 0.37 -1.33
CA SER A 250 -22.12 0.91 -1.18
C SER A 250 -22.16 2.38 -0.75
N GLN A 251 -21.04 2.94 -0.30
CA GLN A 251 -20.87 4.35 0.06
C GLN A 251 -19.93 5.09 -0.89
N GLY A 252 -19.49 4.46 -1.99
CA GLY A 252 -18.57 5.06 -2.94
C GLY A 252 -17.21 5.42 -2.33
N GLU A 253 -16.77 4.73 -1.27
CA GLU A 253 -15.47 5.02 -0.65
C GLU A 253 -14.35 4.85 -1.68
N LEU A 254 -13.46 5.85 -1.74
CA LEU A 254 -12.41 5.93 -2.76
C LEU A 254 -12.97 5.79 -4.19
N GLY A 255 -14.19 6.25 -4.45
CA GLY A 255 -14.85 6.19 -5.76
C GLY A 255 -15.17 4.77 -6.24
N THR A 256 -15.25 3.79 -5.35
CA THR A 256 -15.60 2.41 -5.71
C THR A 256 -17.05 2.27 -6.19
N PHE A 257 -17.30 1.40 -7.19
CA PHE A 257 -18.65 1.18 -7.76
C PHE A 257 -18.92 -0.30 -8.09
N ASN A 258 -20.10 -0.59 -8.66
CA ASN A 258 -20.66 -1.94 -8.80
C ASN A 258 -19.92 -2.90 -9.74
N ASP A 259 -18.94 -2.42 -10.50
CA ASP A 259 -18.15 -3.29 -11.35
C ASP A 259 -17.06 -3.97 -10.54
N LYS A 260 -16.91 -5.26 -10.77
CA LYS A 260 -15.91 -6.09 -10.10
C LYS A 260 -14.88 -6.56 -11.11
N ILE A 261 -13.61 -6.31 -10.80
CA ILE A 261 -12.46 -6.77 -11.58
C ILE A 261 -11.98 -8.08 -10.95
N ASN A 262 -12.10 -9.20 -11.67
CA ASN A 262 -11.67 -10.51 -11.13
C ASN A 262 -10.15 -10.59 -11.03
N ASN A 263 -9.66 -11.29 -10.00
CA ASN A 263 -8.23 -11.51 -9.81
C ASN A 263 -7.68 -12.46 -10.91
N PRO A 264 -6.69 -12.04 -11.73
CA PRO A 264 -6.09 -12.88 -12.77
C PRO A 264 -5.31 -14.07 -12.22
N ASP A 265 -4.75 -13.98 -11.01
CA ASP A 265 -3.97 -15.05 -10.37
C ASP A 265 -4.87 -16.09 -9.69
N ARG A 266 -6.18 -15.82 -9.60
CA ARG A 266 -7.21 -16.75 -9.14
C ARG A 266 -8.50 -16.63 -9.96
N PRO A 267 -8.47 -17.04 -11.25
CA PRO A 267 -9.59 -16.77 -12.17
C PRO A 267 -10.83 -17.65 -11.91
N TRP A 268 -10.77 -18.65 -11.03
CA TRP A 268 -11.76 -19.73 -10.91
C TRP A 268 -12.92 -19.48 -9.93
N GLY A 269 -13.27 -18.22 -9.58
CA GLY A 269 -14.39 -17.97 -8.68
C GLY A 269 -14.85 -16.52 -8.57
N THR A 270 -16.14 -16.30 -8.27
CA THR A 270 -16.73 -14.96 -8.09
C THR A 270 -16.28 -14.27 -6.78
N PHE A 271 -15.68 -15.03 -5.88
CA PHE A 271 -15.21 -14.59 -4.56
C PHE A 271 -13.86 -13.82 -4.59
N TYR A 272 -13.15 -13.82 -5.72
CA TYR A 272 -11.85 -13.16 -5.86
C TYR A 272 -11.92 -12.04 -6.91
N GLY A 273 -11.69 -10.81 -6.47
CA GLY A 273 -11.67 -9.61 -7.28
C GLY A 273 -11.92 -8.36 -6.45
N GLY A 274 -11.51 -7.21 -6.97
CA GLY A 274 -11.70 -5.91 -6.33
C GLY A 274 -12.90 -5.17 -6.90
N TRP A 275 -13.51 -4.29 -6.10
CA TRP A 275 -14.44 -3.28 -6.62
C TRP A 275 -13.67 -2.25 -7.44
N ALA A 276 -14.14 -2.00 -8.66
CA ALA A 276 -13.51 -1.04 -9.55
C ALA A 276 -13.52 0.37 -8.94
N THR A 277 -12.42 1.10 -9.11
CA THR A 277 -12.32 2.54 -8.87
C THR A 277 -11.54 3.23 -9.99
N ASN A 278 -12.00 4.41 -10.39
CA ASN A 278 -11.26 5.26 -11.31
C ASN A 278 -10.19 6.03 -10.53
N MET A 279 -9.00 5.43 -10.42
CA MET A 279 -7.90 5.96 -9.61
C MET A 279 -7.37 7.31 -10.13
N ASN A 280 -7.30 7.53 -11.45
CA ASN A 280 -7.00 8.85 -12.03
C ASN A 280 -8.04 9.92 -11.61
N GLY A 281 -9.32 9.54 -11.55
CA GLY A 281 -10.38 10.41 -11.07
C GLY A 281 -10.34 10.66 -9.56
N GLN A 282 -9.75 9.75 -8.77
CA GLN A 282 -9.57 9.96 -7.33
C GLN A 282 -8.38 10.87 -7.00
N PHE A 283 -7.35 10.87 -7.86
CA PHE A 283 -6.12 11.65 -7.70
C PHE A 283 -5.84 12.50 -8.95
N PRO A 284 -6.63 13.56 -9.19
CA PRO A 284 -6.39 14.48 -10.31
C PRO A 284 -5.07 15.25 -10.14
N ASN A 285 -4.64 15.48 -8.90
CA ASN A 285 -3.31 15.96 -8.55
C ASN A 285 -2.50 14.80 -7.97
N HIS A 286 -1.54 14.29 -8.73
CA HIS A 286 -0.64 13.22 -8.31
C HIS A 286 0.84 13.64 -8.41
N ALA A 287 1.10 14.95 -8.42
CA ALA A 287 2.46 15.44 -8.24
C ALA A 287 3.00 15.00 -6.87
N ASN A 288 4.25 14.53 -6.85
CA ASN A 288 4.90 14.01 -5.65
C ASN A 288 4.07 12.92 -4.94
N LEU A 289 3.31 12.12 -5.69
CA LEU A 289 2.55 10.98 -5.19
C LEU A 289 3.10 9.70 -5.80
N SER A 290 3.38 8.70 -4.97
CA SER A 290 3.65 7.34 -5.44
C SER A 290 2.83 6.35 -4.62
N ILE A 291 2.02 5.54 -5.29
CA ILE A 291 1.17 4.53 -4.65
C ILE A 291 1.58 3.15 -5.16
N PHE A 292 1.68 2.17 -4.26
CA PHE A 292 1.74 0.76 -4.60
C PHE A 292 0.65 -0.02 -3.86
N HIS A 293 -0.28 -0.58 -4.64
CA HIS A 293 -1.38 -1.39 -4.15
C HIS A 293 -1.20 -2.86 -4.48
N ILE A 294 -1.28 -3.74 -3.48
CA ILE A 294 -1.34 -5.19 -3.67
C ILE A 294 -2.80 -5.65 -3.54
N VAL A 295 -3.27 -6.48 -4.46
CA VAL A 295 -4.68 -6.94 -4.50
C VAL A 295 -4.75 -8.47 -4.49
N GLY A 296 -5.26 -9.03 -3.41
CA GLY A 296 -5.68 -10.43 -3.34
C GLY A 296 -7.15 -10.59 -3.75
N GLY A 297 -7.99 -9.61 -3.40
CA GLY A 297 -9.38 -9.50 -3.82
C GLY A 297 -10.31 -10.57 -3.24
N GLN A 298 -9.85 -11.38 -2.28
CA GLN A 298 -10.74 -12.31 -1.60
C GLN A 298 -11.80 -11.52 -0.83
N GLU A 299 -13.05 -11.94 -0.95
CA GLU A 299 -14.11 -11.43 -0.09
C GLU A 299 -13.83 -11.74 1.38
N VAL A 300 -13.87 -10.70 2.23
CA VAL A 300 -13.55 -10.77 3.66
C VAL A 300 -14.56 -11.65 4.40
N VAL A 301 -15.84 -11.48 4.07
CA VAL A 301 -16.95 -12.30 4.55
C VAL A 301 -17.72 -12.84 3.35
N PRO A 302 -17.86 -14.17 3.18
CA PRO A 302 -18.54 -14.73 2.02
C PRO A 302 -19.92 -14.12 1.77
N ALA A 303 -20.21 -13.75 0.52
CA ALA A 303 -21.47 -13.17 0.06
C ALA A 303 -21.85 -11.80 0.69
N SER A 304 -20.91 -11.10 1.33
CA SER A 304 -21.14 -9.78 1.95
C SER A 304 -20.92 -8.59 1.01
N GLY A 305 -20.23 -8.81 -0.11
CA GLY A 305 -19.68 -7.77 -0.96
C GLY A 305 -18.45 -7.06 -0.37
N ILE A 306 -17.96 -7.42 0.81
CA ILE A 306 -16.80 -6.77 1.44
C ILE A 306 -15.51 -7.35 0.86
N ARG A 307 -14.78 -6.57 0.06
CA ARG A 307 -13.58 -6.98 -0.68
C ARG A 307 -12.70 -5.77 -0.95
N ALA A 308 -11.49 -6.01 -1.45
CA ALA A 308 -10.57 -4.95 -1.83
C ALA A 308 -11.14 -4.04 -2.94
N PHE A 309 -10.55 -2.86 -3.12
CA PHE A 309 -10.71 -2.08 -4.35
C PHE A 309 -9.71 -2.55 -5.42
N SER A 310 -9.92 -2.15 -6.68
CA SER A 310 -8.96 -2.31 -7.77
C SER A 310 -9.10 -1.14 -8.73
N ALA A 311 -7.96 -0.58 -9.15
CA ALA A 311 -7.93 0.35 -10.27
C ALA A 311 -8.12 -0.40 -11.60
N TYR A 312 -8.36 0.36 -12.66
CA TYR A 312 -8.37 -0.12 -14.04
C TYR A 312 -7.79 0.94 -14.97
N ALA A 313 -7.21 0.50 -16.08
CA ALA A 313 -6.83 1.37 -17.19
C ALA A 313 -7.98 1.46 -18.21
N GLY A 314 -8.09 2.60 -18.89
CA GLY A 314 -9.08 2.83 -19.94
C GLY A 314 -10.40 3.43 -19.44
N SER A 315 -11.42 3.41 -20.30
CA SER A 315 -12.71 4.06 -20.07
C SER A 315 -13.69 3.22 -19.23
N SER A 316 -13.46 1.91 -19.10
CA SER A 316 -14.33 1.00 -18.34
C SER A 316 -13.52 -0.12 -17.68
N PRO A 317 -13.98 -0.67 -16.53
CA PRO A 317 -13.29 -1.76 -15.86
C PRO A 317 -13.28 -3.05 -16.71
N PRO A 318 -12.15 -3.76 -16.82
CA PRO A 318 -12.13 -5.06 -17.47
C PRO A 318 -12.78 -6.13 -16.57
N LYS A 319 -13.24 -7.22 -17.18
CA LYS A 319 -13.77 -8.38 -16.43
C LYS A 319 -12.71 -9.04 -15.54
N THR A 320 -11.47 -9.12 -16.02
CA THR A 320 -10.33 -9.70 -15.30
C THR A 320 -9.23 -8.66 -15.29
N GLY A 321 -8.60 -8.47 -14.13
CA GLY A 321 -7.55 -7.48 -13.95
C GLY A 321 -6.25 -7.88 -14.64
N SER A 322 -5.36 -6.91 -14.72
CA SER A 322 -3.94 -7.08 -14.96
C SER A 322 -3.20 -6.23 -13.94
N ASP A 323 -1.89 -6.45 -13.82
CA ASP A 323 -1.03 -5.50 -13.14
C ASP A 323 -1.07 -4.15 -13.86
N LEU A 324 -0.85 -3.09 -13.08
CA LEU A 324 -0.86 -1.70 -13.55
C LEU A 324 0.41 -1.01 -13.09
N ASP A 325 1.01 -0.22 -13.97
CA ASP A 325 2.07 0.73 -13.63
C ASP A 325 1.89 2.00 -14.47
N TRP A 326 1.54 3.10 -13.81
CA TRP A 326 1.34 4.41 -14.42
C TRP A 326 2.44 5.41 -13.98
N GLY A 327 3.54 4.91 -13.42
CA GLY A 327 4.63 5.72 -12.86
C GLY A 327 4.35 6.25 -11.45
N TRP A 328 3.18 6.87 -11.23
CA TRP A 328 2.73 7.38 -9.91
C TRP A 328 1.83 6.38 -9.16
N TYR A 329 1.23 5.43 -9.87
CA TYR A 329 0.37 4.39 -9.31
C TYR A 329 0.78 3.03 -9.86
N ARG A 330 1.05 2.08 -8.95
CA ARG A 330 1.30 0.68 -9.26
C ARG A 330 0.26 -0.19 -8.57
N GLN A 331 -0.24 -1.20 -9.29
CA GLN A 331 -1.07 -2.26 -8.73
C GLN A 331 -0.50 -3.61 -9.14
N SER A 332 -0.36 -4.53 -8.19
CA SER A 332 -0.06 -5.94 -8.48
C SER A 332 -1.12 -6.85 -7.92
N TRP A 333 -1.56 -7.80 -8.73
CA TRP A 333 -2.38 -8.91 -8.27
C TRP A 333 -1.51 -9.95 -7.59
N VAL A 334 -2.09 -10.60 -6.59
CA VAL A 334 -1.46 -11.74 -5.93
C VAL A 334 -2.47 -12.84 -5.71
N LYS A 335 -1.98 -14.07 -5.64
CA LYS A 335 -2.82 -15.25 -5.33
C LYS A 335 -3.21 -15.34 -3.85
N TRP A 336 -2.90 -14.38 -2.98
CA TRP A 336 -3.11 -14.56 -1.54
C TRP A 336 -4.53 -14.18 -1.11
N LYS A 337 -5.03 -14.85 -0.08
CA LYS A 337 -6.28 -14.50 0.60
C LYS A 337 -6.17 -13.16 1.32
N HIS A 338 -7.30 -12.58 1.68
CA HIS A 338 -7.36 -11.28 2.36
C HIS A 338 -6.47 -11.23 3.61
N LYS A 339 -6.61 -12.23 4.49
CA LYS A 339 -5.79 -12.34 5.71
C LYS A 339 -4.32 -12.62 5.41
N GLU A 340 -4.04 -13.40 4.37
CA GLU A 340 -2.68 -13.76 3.94
C GLU A 340 -1.91 -12.54 3.41
N VAL A 341 -2.58 -11.60 2.72
CA VAL A 341 -1.95 -10.33 2.26
C VAL A 341 -1.59 -9.42 3.43
N GLY A 342 -2.50 -9.26 4.40
CA GLY A 342 -2.28 -8.40 5.58
C GLY A 342 -1.37 -9.02 6.64
N ASN A 343 -1.17 -10.34 6.61
CA ASN A 343 -0.37 -11.07 7.59
C ASN A 343 0.33 -12.29 6.98
N PRO A 344 1.35 -12.06 6.13
CA PRO A 344 2.01 -13.12 5.37
C PRO A 344 2.89 -14.04 6.22
N TYR A 345 3.18 -13.68 7.47
CA TYR A 345 4.04 -14.44 8.37
C TYR A 345 3.31 -15.55 9.13
N SER A 346 2.02 -15.40 9.39
CA SER A 346 1.25 -16.36 10.20
C SER A 346 0.08 -17.02 9.47
N GLU A 347 -0.58 -16.32 8.55
CA GLU A 347 -1.82 -16.80 7.90
C GLU A 347 -1.58 -17.83 6.78
N PRO A 348 -0.58 -17.67 5.88
CA PRO A 348 -0.29 -18.70 4.88
C PRO A 348 0.21 -20.00 5.53
N LYS A 349 0.00 -21.11 4.81
CA LYS A 349 0.64 -22.40 5.14
C LYS A 349 2.15 -22.21 5.19
N SER A 350 2.84 -22.91 6.09
CA SER A 350 4.29 -22.76 6.28
C SER A 350 5.11 -22.84 4.99
N SER A 351 4.72 -23.72 4.06
CA SER A 351 5.37 -23.89 2.75
C SER A 351 5.20 -22.70 1.79
N ASP A 352 4.17 -21.88 2.00
CA ASP A 352 3.83 -20.73 1.16
C ASP A 352 4.29 -19.39 1.77
N ARG A 353 4.71 -19.35 3.03
CA ARG A 353 5.04 -18.10 3.76
C ARG A 353 6.13 -17.28 3.09
N SER A 354 7.24 -17.92 2.68
CA SER A 354 8.34 -17.20 2.01
C SER A 354 7.86 -16.49 0.74
N ARG A 355 7.04 -17.18 -0.06
CA ARG A 355 6.45 -16.63 -1.27
C ARG A 355 5.45 -15.51 -0.96
N ALA A 356 4.61 -15.68 0.06
CA ALA A 356 3.65 -14.65 0.48
C ALA A 356 4.36 -13.39 0.95
N VAL A 357 5.43 -13.52 1.73
CA VAL A 357 6.26 -12.38 2.17
C VAL A 357 6.93 -11.69 0.99
N SER A 358 7.50 -12.47 0.06
CA SER A 358 8.15 -11.95 -1.15
C SER A 358 7.19 -11.16 -2.03
N GLU A 359 6.00 -11.71 -2.31
CA GLU A 359 4.97 -11.07 -3.15
C GLU A 359 4.21 -9.94 -2.43
N THR A 360 4.46 -9.70 -1.14
CA THR A 360 3.78 -8.65 -0.36
C THR A 360 4.76 -7.65 0.28
N ILE A 361 5.30 -7.96 1.46
CA ILE A 361 6.13 -7.06 2.25
C ILE A 361 7.44 -6.72 1.53
N ASP A 362 8.13 -7.73 0.98
CA ASP A 362 9.43 -7.48 0.35
C ASP A 362 9.27 -6.78 -1.01
N ALA A 363 8.21 -7.07 -1.77
CA ALA A 363 7.86 -6.32 -2.98
C ALA A 363 7.64 -4.83 -2.67
N GLN A 364 6.95 -4.52 -1.57
CA GLN A 364 6.69 -3.14 -1.14
C GLN A 364 7.98 -2.44 -0.66
N LEU A 365 8.84 -3.13 0.06
CA LEU A 365 10.15 -2.61 0.44
C LEU A 365 11.03 -2.36 -0.79
N SER A 366 11.04 -3.27 -1.76
CA SER A 366 11.76 -3.09 -3.02
C SER A 366 11.28 -1.87 -3.80
N TRP A 367 9.96 -1.69 -3.89
CA TRP A 367 9.38 -0.50 -4.51
C TRP A 367 9.70 0.78 -3.72
N LEU A 368 9.60 0.75 -2.39
CA LEU A 368 9.86 1.92 -1.56
C LEU A 368 11.33 2.36 -1.65
N GLY A 369 12.26 1.42 -1.63
CA GLY A 369 13.70 1.69 -1.78
C GLY A 369 14.11 2.24 -3.14
N SER A 370 13.24 2.17 -4.16
CA SER A 370 13.46 2.83 -5.45
C SER A 370 12.85 4.23 -5.53
N ARG A 371 12.23 4.72 -4.44
CA ARG A 371 11.52 6.01 -4.38
C ARG A 371 12.06 6.94 -3.31
N LEU A 372 12.68 6.38 -2.27
CA LEU A 372 13.55 7.07 -1.32
C LEU A 372 14.96 7.15 -1.90
#